data_AF-F2JPI8-F1
#
_entry.id   AF-F2JPI8-F1
#
_cell.length_a   1.000
_cell.length_b   1.000
_cell.length_c   1.000
_cell.angle_alpha   90.00
_cell.angle_beta   90.00
_cell.angle_gamma   90.00
#
_symmetry.space_group_name_H-M   'P 1'
#
loop_
_entity.id
_entity.type
_entity.pdbx_description
1 polymer ?
#
loop_
_entity_poly.entity_id
_entity_poly.type
_entity_poly.pdbx_seq_one_letter_code
_entity_poly.pdbx_strand_id
1 'polypeptide(L)'
;MSDYKYTLITSQYWHSYHMFIVAFNEESFIEQAKNMSRELIEYKGPSTRDYLGDLEYNYETPEIRQRYNINEQGDIYIQNFINLSVALRWMKKYIGEEDNASKGYKKKEIKKDIEEHHRFEKVKEIVEKYFEIL
;
A
#
# COMPACT_ATOMS: atom_id res chain seq x y z
N MET A 1 14.96 -15.96 8.08
CA MET A 1 14.70 -14.80 8.96
C MET A 1 15.16 -13.57 8.25
N SER A 2 14.24 -12.65 8.01
CA SER A 2 14.52 -11.39 7.34
C SER A 2 14.96 -10.33 8.35
N ASP A 3 15.91 -9.48 7.98
CA ASP A 3 16.40 -8.39 8.85
C ASP A 3 15.49 -7.14 8.83
N TYR A 4 14.29 -7.26 8.25
CA TYR A 4 13.38 -6.12 8.10
C TYR A 4 12.83 -5.68 9.47
N LYS A 5 12.66 -4.36 9.60
CA LYS A 5 12.15 -3.71 10.83
C LYS A 5 10.97 -2.80 10.55
N TYR A 6 10.87 -2.31 9.32
CA TYR A 6 9.88 -1.34 8.90
C TYR A 6 9.24 -1.77 7.58
N THR A 7 7.96 -1.49 7.44
CA THR A 7 7.26 -1.64 6.16
C THR A 7 6.64 -0.32 5.77
N LEU A 8 6.87 0.12 4.53
CA LEU A 8 6.10 1.19 3.90
C LEU A 8 4.93 0.56 3.15
N ILE A 9 3.72 0.89 3.60
CA ILE A 9 2.47 0.60 2.89
C ILE A 9 2.09 1.86 2.11
N THR A 10 1.95 1.72 0.80
CA THR A 10 1.48 2.80 -0.08
C THR A 10 0.20 2.34 -0.76
N SER A 11 -0.90 2.99 -0.45
CA SER A 11 -2.18 2.82 -1.13
C SER A 11 -2.32 3.94 -2.17
N GLN A 12 -2.36 3.57 -3.44
CA GLN A 12 -2.59 4.49 -4.55
C GLN A 12 -4.02 4.37 -5.07
N TYR A 13 -4.61 5.48 -5.49
CA TYR A 13 -5.80 5.51 -6.33
C TYR A 13 -5.71 6.72 -7.28
N TRP A 14 -5.72 6.48 -8.59
CA TRP A 14 -5.34 7.48 -9.59
C TRP A 14 -3.97 8.11 -9.28
N HIS A 15 -3.96 9.39 -8.90
CA HIS A 15 -2.78 10.17 -8.53
C HIS A 15 -2.78 10.56 -7.05
N SER A 16 -3.63 9.92 -6.23
CA SER A 16 -3.70 10.09 -4.79
C SER A 16 -2.89 8.98 -4.12
N TYR A 17 -2.03 9.33 -3.16
CA TYR A 17 -1.15 8.39 -2.46
C TYR A 17 -1.28 8.55 -0.95
N HIS A 18 -1.71 7.48 -0.28
CA HIS A 18 -1.69 7.40 1.18
C HIS A 18 -0.61 6.44 1.62
N MET A 19 0.31 6.93 2.45
CA MET A 19 1.52 6.22 2.84
C MET A 19 1.62 6.09 4.35
N PHE A 20 1.93 4.89 4.81
CA PHE A 20 2.06 4.56 6.22
C PHE A 20 3.33 3.75 6.44
N ILE A 21 4.13 4.13 7.43
CA ILE A 21 5.25 3.31 7.88
C ILE A 21 4.77 2.54 9.11
N VAL A 22 4.94 1.23 9.09
CA VAL A 22 4.51 0.32 10.14
C VAL A 22 5.66 -0.52 10.66
N ALA A 23 5.53 -1.02 11.87
CA ALA A 23 6.46 -2.01 12.41
C ALA A 23 6.35 -3.33 11.65
N PHE A 24 7.49 -3.95 11.35
CA PHE A 24 7.51 -5.26 10.67
C PHE A 24 7.52 -6.41 11.69
N ASN A 25 6.64 -7.38 11.49
CA ASN A 25 6.60 -8.64 12.25
C ASN A 25 6.61 -9.82 11.29
N GLU A 26 7.73 -10.56 11.22
CA GLU A 26 7.93 -11.67 10.28
C GLU A 26 6.86 -12.76 10.42
N GLU A 27 6.40 -13.07 11.63
CA GLU A 27 5.49 -14.18 11.90
C GLU A 27 4.08 -13.94 11.32
N SER A 28 3.60 -12.70 11.36
CA SER A 28 2.25 -12.31 10.96
C SER A 28 2.20 -11.53 9.65
N PHE A 29 3.34 -11.09 9.11
CA PHE A 29 3.41 -10.13 8.01
C PHE A 29 2.60 -10.53 6.78
N ILE A 30 2.78 -11.76 6.27
CA ILE A 30 2.13 -12.18 5.01
C ILE A 30 0.62 -12.24 5.17
N GLU A 31 0.14 -12.75 6.29
CA GLU A 31 -1.30 -12.85 6.56
C GLU A 31 -1.92 -11.45 6.74
N GLN A 32 -1.29 -10.58 7.54
CA GLN A 32 -1.70 -9.19 7.71
C GLN A 32 -1.72 -8.44 6.38
N ALA A 33 -0.67 -8.57 5.57
CA ALA A 33 -0.56 -7.94 4.26
C ALA A 33 -1.67 -8.42 3.31
N LYS A 34 -1.97 -9.72 3.28
CA LYS A 34 -3.06 -10.26 2.45
C LYS A 34 -4.42 -9.72 2.86
N ASN A 35 -4.73 -9.77 4.16
CA ASN A 35 -6.04 -9.33 4.66
C ASN A 35 -6.23 -7.82 4.50
N MET A 36 -5.22 -7.02 4.83
CA MET A 36 -5.20 -5.58 4.57
C MET A 36 -5.42 -5.29 3.08
N SER A 37 -4.72 -6.00 2.19
CA SER A 37 -4.83 -5.76 0.76
C SER A 37 -6.23 -6.06 0.24
N ARG A 38 -6.88 -7.14 0.70
CA ARG A 38 -8.28 -7.45 0.34
C ARG A 38 -9.23 -6.36 0.79
N GLU A 39 -9.14 -5.90 2.04
CA GLU A 39 -10.02 -4.85 2.55
C GLU A 39 -9.79 -3.51 1.84
N LEU A 40 -8.53 -3.17 1.50
CA LEU A 40 -8.22 -1.99 0.70
C LEU A 40 -8.78 -2.07 -0.72
N ILE A 41 -8.70 -3.24 -1.37
CA ILE A 41 -9.28 -3.45 -2.71
C ILE A 41 -10.78 -3.28 -2.65
N GLU A 42 -11.45 -3.95 -1.71
CA GLU A 42 -12.91 -3.88 -1.54
C GLU A 42 -13.39 -2.45 -1.27
N TYR A 43 -12.65 -1.69 -0.43
CA TYR A 43 -12.96 -0.29 -0.17
C TYR A 43 -12.85 0.60 -1.41
N LYS A 44 -11.82 0.39 -2.23
CA LYS A 44 -11.59 1.19 -3.45
C LYS A 44 -12.59 0.90 -4.57
N GLY A 45 -13.25 -0.25 -4.54
CA GLY A 45 -14.29 -0.62 -5.49
C GLY A 45 -14.30 -2.12 -5.85
N PRO A 46 -15.16 -2.54 -6.78
CA PRO A 46 -15.24 -3.94 -7.18
C PRO A 46 -13.90 -4.40 -7.76
N SER A 47 -13.35 -5.47 -7.18
CA SER A 47 -12.18 -6.13 -7.72
C SER A 47 -12.50 -6.77 -9.07
N THR A 48 -11.53 -6.74 -9.98
CA THR A 48 -11.65 -7.48 -11.25
C THR A 48 -11.01 -8.86 -11.18
N ARG A 49 -10.33 -9.18 -10.06
CA ARG A 49 -9.57 -10.42 -9.87
C ARG A 49 -9.65 -10.91 -8.43
N ASP A 50 -9.60 -12.22 -8.26
CA ASP A 50 -9.55 -12.87 -6.96
C ASP A 50 -8.10 -13.05 -6.44
N TYR A 51 -7.12 -12.39 -7.06
CA TYR A 51 -5.70 -12.65 -6.86
C TYR A 51 -4.93 -11.44 -6.33
N LEU A 52 -4.11 -11.63 -5.29
CA LEU A 52 -3.38 -10.55 -4.59
C LEU A 52 -1.96 -10.28 -5.14
N GLY A 53 -1.75 -10.46 -6.44
CA GLY A 53 -0.46 -10.13 -7.06
C GLY A 53 0.71 -10.87 -6.38
N ASP A 54 1.79 -10.11 -6.13
CA ASP A 54 3.03 -10.66 -5.55
C ASP A 54 2.82 -11.36 -4.18
N LEU A 55 1.75 -11.08 -3.44
CA LEU A 55 1.46 -11.71 -2.14
C LEU A 55 1.00 -13.16 -2.25
N GLU A 56 0.47 -13.57 -3.40
CA GLU A 56 0.02 -14.93 -3.66
C GLU A 56 0.97 -15.69 -4.61
N TYR A 57 1.95 -14.99 -5.22
CA TYR A 57 3.01 -15.60 -6.03
C TYR A 57 4.19 -16.10 -5.18
N ASN A 58 3.99 -17.11 -4.33
CA ASN A 58 5.12 -17.73 -3.59
C ASN A 58 4.73 -19.10 -3.00
N TYR A 59 4.68 -20.13 -3.84
CA TYR A 59 4.63 -21.51 -3.35
C TYR A 59 6.02 -22.17 -3.25
N GLU A 60 7.05 -21.58 -3.86
CA GLU A 60 8.38 -22.23 -3.98
C GLU A 60 9.46 -21.64 -3.06
N THR A 61 9.29 -20.41 -2.55
CA THR A 61 10.23 -19.78 -1.61
C THR A 61 9.49 -19.08 -0.47
N PRO A 62 9.66 -19.53 0.79
CA PRO A 62 8.99 -18.95 1.96
C PRO A 62 9.56 -17.60 2.41
N GLU A 63 10.55 -17.05 1.69
CA GLU A 63 11.21 -15.81 2.10
C GLU A 63 10.35 -14.57 1.84
N ILE A 64 10.30 -13.71 2.85
CA ILE A 64 9.68 -12.39 2.74
C ILE A 64 10.52 -11.52 1.82
N ARG A 65 9.90 -11.03 0.74
CA ARG A 65 10.53 -10.19 -0.26
C ARG A 65 10.65 -8.76 0.24
N GLN A 66 11.53 -8.01 -0.40
CA GLN A 66 11.64 -6.57 -0.14
C GLN A 66 10.41 -5.80 -0.62
N ARG A 67 9.76 -6.24 -1.71
CA ARG A 67 8.66 -5.50 -2.33
C ARG A 67 7.58 -6.43 -2.83
N TYR A 68 6.34 -5.99 -2.64
CA TYR A 68 5.13 -6.60 -3.18
C TYR A 68 4.31 -5.52 -3.88
N ASN A 69 3.79 -5.85 -5.07
CA ASN A 69 2.88 -5.02 -5.83
C ASN A 69 1.57 -5.76 -6.05
N ILE A 70 0.48 -5.04 -5.80
CA ILE A 70 -0.89 -5.53 -6.04
C ILE A 70 -1.55 -4.46 -6.91
N ASN A 71 -1.88 -4.82 -8.14
CA ASN A 71 -2.40 -3.88 -9.14
C ASN A 71 -3.89 -4.20 -9.38
N GLU A 72 -4.78 -3.36 -8.85
CA GLU A 72 -6.25 -3.47 -8.97
C GLU A 72 -6.86 -2.08 -9.26
N GLN A 73 -8.05 -1.78 -8.69
CA GLN A 73 -8.63 -0.43 -8.64
C GLN A 73 -7.73 0.49 -7.80
N GLY A 74 -6.61 0.92 -8.39
CA GLY A 74 -5.52 1.59 -7.70
C GLY A 74 -4.54 0.63 -7.04
N ASP A 75 -3.25 0.92 -7.19
CA ASP A 75 -2.18 0.03 -6.75
C ASP A 75 -2.01 0.01 -5.23
N ILE A 76 -1.46 -1.09 -4.72
CA ILE A 76 -0.95 -1.21 -3.36
C ILE A 76 0.50 -1.67 -3.45
N TYR A 77 1.40 -0.88 -2.86
CA TYR A 77 2.82 -1.22 -2.75
C TYR A 77 3.17 -1.48 -1.30
N ILE A 78 3.80 -2.61 -1.03
CA ILE A 78 4.30 -2.98 0.30
C ILE A 78 5.80 -3.18 0.18
N GLN A 79 6.57 -2.37 0.92
CA GLN A 79 8.03 -2.36 0.83
C GLN A 79 8.67 -2.50 2.21
N ASN A 80 9.52 -3.50 2.37
CA ASN A 80 10.17 -3.86 3.62
C ASN A 80 11.59 -3.30 3.69
N PHE A 81 11.97 -2.77 4.86
CA PHE A 81 13.23 -2.07 5.08
C PHE A 81 13.84 -2.42 6.44
N ILE A 82 15.16 -2.45 6.47
CA ILE A 82 15.95 -2.56 7.70
C ILE A 82 16.02 -1.19 8.41
N ASN A 83 15.99 -0.09 7.64
CA ASN A 83 16.24 1.27 8.11
C ASN A 83 15.07 2.21 7.81
N LEU A 84 14.60 2.92 8.82
CA LEU A 84 13.51 3.91 8.71
C LEU A 84 13.85 5.04 7.72
N SER A 85 15.11 5.48 7.68
CA SER A 85 15.56 6.53 6.75
C SER A 85 15.36 6.16 5.28
N VAL A 86 15.44 4.87 4.95
CA VAL A 86 15.20 4.37 3.59
C VAL A 86 13.71 4.42 3.28
N ALA A 87 12.85 4.00 4.21
CA ALA A 87 11.39 4.11 4.07
C ALA A 87 10.93 5.57 3.86
N LEU A 88 11.45 6.50 4.66
CA LEU A 88 11.18 7.94 4.53
C LEU A 88 11.62 8.51 3.18
N ARG A 89 12.74 8.02 2.62
CA ARG A 89 13.18 8.43 1.29
C ARG A 89 12.21 7.97 0.19
N TRP A 90 11.65 6.77 0.31
CA TRP A 90 10.62 6.28 -0.61
C TRP A 90 9.32 7.07 -0.48
N MET A 91 8.89 7.38 0.75
CA MET A 91 7.74 8.25 0.98
C MET A 91 7.92 9.63 0.32
N LYS A 92 9.09 10.26 0.47
CA LYS A 92 9.40 11.53 -0.23
C LYS A 92 9.32 11.41 -1.75
N LYS A 93 9.72 10.27 -2.32
CA LYS A 93 9.61 10.03 -3.75
C LYS A 93 8.14 10.04 -4.20
N TYR A 94 7.28 9.30 -3.51
CA TYR A 94 5.85 9.23 -3.83
C TYR A 94 5.13 10.57 -3.63
N ILE A 95 5.47 11.35 -2.61
CA ILE A 95 4.99 12.73 -2.45
C ILE A 95 5.36 13.57 -3.69
N GLY A 96 6.60 13.45 -4.18
CA GLY A 96 7.02 14.12 -5.41
C GLY A 96 6.27 13.66 -6.66
N GLU A 97 5.92 12.38 -6.76
CA GLU A 97 5.10 11.83 -7.85
C GLU A 97 3.67 12.38 -7.81
N GLU A 98 3.05 12.42 -6.63
CA GLU A 98 1.74 13.02 -6.38
C GLU A 98 1.71 14.52 -6.74
N ASP A 99 2.69 15.28 -6.24
CA ASP A 99 2.84 16.72 -6.52
C ASP A 99 3.02 17.00 -8.01
N ASN A 100 3.75 16.15 -8.73
CA ASN A 100 3.91 16.31 -10.17
C ASN A 100 2.62 15.98 -10.92
N ALA A 101 1.89 14.95 -10.49
CA ALA A 101 0.60 14.61 -11.07
C ALA A 101 -0.52 15.61 -10.72
N SER A 102 -0.36 16.41 -9.66
CA SER A 102 -1.33 17.45 -9.26
C SER A 102 -1.23 18.73 -10.07
N LYS A 103 -0.09 18.99 -10.75
CA LYS A 103 0.16 20.20 -11.56
C LYS A 103 -0.67 20.29 -12.85
N GLY A 104 -1.35 19.21 -13.25
CA GLY A 104 -2.20 19.16 -14.42
C GLY A 104 -3.69 19.35 -14.13
N TYR A 105 -4.48 19.62 -15.17
CA TYR A 105 -5.94 19.56 -15.07
C TYR A 105 -6.39 18.13 -14.74
N LYS A 106 -7.15 17.97 -13.65
CA LYS A 106 -7.84 16.73 -13.30
C LYS A 106 -9.32 16.88 -13.59
N LYS A 107 -9.90 15.92 -14.32
CA LYS A 107 -11.35 15.83 -14.55
C LYS A 107 -12.08 15.82 -13.20
N LYS A 108 -13.25 16.46 -13.13
CA LYS A 108 -14.07 16.51 -11.90
C LYS A 108 -14.46 15.11 -11.41
N GLU A 109 -14.75 14.19 -12.32
CA GLU A 109 -15.06 12.79 -12.02
C GLU A 109 -13.92 12.11 -11.25
N ILE A 110 -12.67 12.26 -11.71
CA ILE A 110 -11.50 11.70 -11.01
C ILE A 110 -11.35 12.25 -9.59
N LYS A 111 -11.62 13.55 -9.38
CA LYS A 111 -11.57 14.14 -8.04
C LYS A 111 -12.64 13.53 -7.13
N LYS A 112 -13.86 13.38 -7.66
CA LYS A 112 -14.97 12.76 -6.95
C LYS A 112 -14.66 11.30 -6.60
N ASP A 113 -14.11 10.53 -7.54
CA ASP A 113 -13.75 9.13 -7.28
C ASP A 113 -12.69 9.01 -6.17
N ILE A 114 -11.68 9.90 -6.15
CA ILE A 114 -10.68 9.94 -5.07
C ILE A 114 -11.34 10.28 -3.72
N GLU A 115 -12.22 11.28 -3.69
CA GLU A 115 -12.94 11.69 -2.47
C GLU A 115 -13.87 10.59 -1.92
N GLU A 116 -14.43 9.74 -2.77
CA GLU A 116 -15.33 8.66 -2.38
C GLU A 116 -14.57 7.37 -2.01
N HIS A 117 -13.55 7.00 -2.78
CA HIS A 117 -12.90 5.69 -2.72
C HIS A 117 -11.47 5.68 -2.17
N HIS A 118 -10.91 6.85 -1.84
CA HIS A 118 -9.53 6.94 -1.37
C HIS A 118 -9.35 8.01 -0.29
N ARG A 119 -10.21 7.99 0.72
CA ARG A 119 -10.11 8.90 1.88
C ARG A 119 -9.02 8.45 2.83
N PHE A 120 -8.17 9.41 3.25
CA PHE A 120 -7.05 9.14 4.15
C PHE A 120 -7.49 8.42 5.43
N GLU A 121 -8.55 8.89 6.09
CA GLU A 121 -9.00 8.34 7.37
C GLU A 121 -9.44 6.89 7.23
N LYS A 122 -10.10 6.54 6.11
CA LYS A 122 -10.56 5.18 5.88
C LYS A 122 -9.42 4.24 5.54
N VAL A 123 -8.47 4.68 4.71
CA VAL A 123 -7.27 3.90 4.42
C VAL A 123 -6.45 3.69 5.69
N LYS A 124 -6.28 4.74 6.51
CA LYS A 124 -5.58 4.66 7.80
C LYS A 124 -6.26 3.66 8.73
N GLU A 125 -7.59 3.73 8.88
CA GLU A 125 -8.37 2.78 9.70
C GLU A 125 -8.12 1.34 9.26
N ILE A 126 -8.13 1.07 7.94
CA ILE A 126 -7.88 -0.27 7.41
C ILE A 126 -6.44 -0.72 7.74
N VAL A 127 -5.44 0.14 7.56
CA VAL A 127 -4.05 -0.20 7.88
C VAL A 127 -3.88 -0.49 9.37
N GLU A 128 -4.47 0.33 10.25
CA GLU A 128 -4.38 0.18 11.71
C GLU A 128 -5.03 -1.11 12.25
N LYS A 129 -5.97 -1.72 11.51
CA LYS A 129 -6.53 -3.04 11.89
C LYS A 129 -5.51 -4.15 11.82
N TYR A 130 -4.52 -4.02 10.94
CA TYR A 130 -3.57 -5.09 10.64
C TYR A 130 -2.15 -4.78 11.10
N PHE A 131 -1.79 -3.50 11.21
CA PHE A 131 -0.43 -3.07 11.50
C PHE A 131 -0.41 -1.89 12.48
N GLU A 132 0.64 -1.83 13.30
CA GLU A 132 0.93 -0.67 14.14
C GLU A 132 1.68 0.40 13.31
N ILE A 133 1.03 1.54 13.11
CA ILE A 133 1.63 2.70 12.43
C ILE A 133 2.59 3.41 13.39
N LEU A 134 3.77 3.76 12.88
CA LEU A 134 4.83 4.47 13.60
C LEU A 134 4.75 6.00 13.50
#